data_AF-X1D620-F1
#
_entry.id   AF-X1D620-F1
#
_cell.length_a   1.000
_cell.length_b   1.000
_cell.length_c   1.000
_cell.angle_alpha   90.00
_cell.angle_beta   90.00
_cell.angle_gamma   90.00
#
_symmetry.space_group_name_H-M   'P 1'
#
loop_
_entity.id
_entity.type
_entity.pdbx_description
1 polymer ?
#
loop_
_entity_poly.entity_id
_entity_poly.type
_entity_poly.pdbx_seq_one_letter_code
_entity_poly.pdbx_strand_id
1 'polypeptide(L)' 'MKESIVLYSGGIDSTTALYWACNRFDKVNALSIDYGQRHRIEL' A
#
# COMPACT_ATOMS: atom_id res chain seq x y z
N MET A 1 12.52 -10.08 -13.38
CA MET A 1 12.22 -9.02 -12.41
C MET A 1 10.78 -9.18 -11.96
N LYS A 2 10.52 -9.34 -10.66
CA LYS A 2 9.16 -9.50 -10.11
C LYS A 2 8.64 -8.16 -9.60
N GLU A 3 7.51 -7.72 -10.12
CA GLU A 3 6.83 -6.50 -9.68
C GLU A 3 5.57 -6.84 -8.87
N SER A 4 5.21 -5.96 -7.93
CA SER A 4 3.97 -6.07 -7.15
C SER A 4 3.26 -4.73 -7.01
N ILE A 5 1.94 -4.79 -6.84
CA ILE A 5 1.11 -3.67 -6.39
C ILE A 5 0.56 -4.01 -5.01
N VAL A 6 0.64 -3.07 -4.08
CA VAL A 6 0.04 -3.16 -2.75
C VAL A 6 -1.11 -2.18 -2.66
N LEU A 7 -2.31 -2.68 -2.33
CA LEU A 7 -3.42 -1.82 -1.95
C LEU A 7 -3.08 -1.17 -0.61
N TYR A 8 -2.94 0.15 -0.63
CA TYR A 8 -2.42 0.91 0.48
C TYR A 8 -3.52 1.86 0.99
N SER A 9 -3.90 1.70 2.26
CA SER A 9 -4.90 2.56 2.90
C SER A 9 -4.31 3.50 3.95
N GLY A 10 -3.00 3.38 4.25
CA GLY A 10 -2.37 4.06 5.39
C GLY A 10 -2.54 3.33 6.72
N GLY A 11 -3.49 2.39 6.81
CA GLY A 11 -3.69 1.57 8.01
C GLY A 11 -2.55 0.57 8.25
N ILE A 12 -2.47 0.06 9.49
CA ILE A 12 -1.41 -0.86 9.95
C ILE A 12 -1.27 -2.12 9.07
N ASP A 13 -2.40 -2.70 8.64
CA ASP A 13 -2.40 -3.92 7.82
C ASP A 13 -1.78 -3.66 6.45
N SER A 14 -2.21 -2.57 5.80
CA SER A 14 -1.71 -2.19 4.48
C SER A 14 -0.24 -1.75 4.52
N THR A 15 0.19 -1.11 5.61
CA THR A 15 1.58 -0.74 5.85
C THR A 15 2.46 -1.96 6.09
N THR A 16 1.97 -2.94 6.85
CA THR A 16 2.66 -4.21 7.08
C THR A 16 2.82 -5.00 5.79
N ALA A 17 1.76 -5.05 4.97
CA ALA A 17 1.79 -5.68 3.66
C ALA A 17 2.80 -4.99 2.71
N LEU A 18 2.84 -3.65 2.72
CA LEU A 18 3.80 -2.88 1.94
C LEU A 18 5.25 -3.18 2.36
N TYR A 19 5.53 -3.16 3.66
CA TYR A 19 6.84 -3.54 4.20
C TYR A 19 7.24 -4.96 3.77
N TRP A 20 6.33 -5.92 3.89
CA TRP A 20 6.57 -7.30 3.51
C TRP A 20 6.90 -7.45 2.02
N ALA A 21 6.21 -6.70 1.15
CA ALA A 21 6.42 -6.71 -0.30
C ALA A 21 7.75 -6.06 -0.70
N CYS A 22 8.12 -4.93 -0.09
CA CYS A 22 9.42 -4.27 -0.35
C CYS A 22 10.63 -5.17 -0.07
N ASN A 23 10.48 -6.18 0.80
CA ASN A 23 11.52 -7.16 1.10
C ASN A 23 11.55 -8.38 0.16
N ARG A 24 10.66 -8.46 -0.84
CA ARG A 24 10.45 -9.68 -1.66
C ARG A 24 10.35 -9.45 -3.16
N PHE A 25 10.05 -8.23 -3.58
CA PHE A 25 9.86 -7.88 -4.99
C PHE A 25 10.88 -6.82 -5.40
N ASP A 26 11.27 -6.86 -6.67
CA ASP A 26 12.27 -5.93 -7.21
C ASP A 26 11.68 -4.52 -7.36
N LYS A 27 10.36 -4.43 -7.58
CA LYS A 27 9.61 -3.17 -7.69
C LYS A 27 8.24 -3.30 -7.04
N VAL A 28 7.91 -2.34 -6.18
CA VAL A 28 6.63 -2.28 -5.47
C VAL A 28 5.97 -0.93 -5.73
N ASN A 29 4.73 -0.93 -6.18
CA ASN A 29 3.92 0.28 -6.28
C ASN A 29 2.78 0.22 -5.25
N ALA A 30 2.52 1.31 -4.55
CA ALA A 30 1.37 1.45 -3.67
C ALA A 30 0.19 2.06 -4.45
N LEU A 31 -1.00 1.49 -4.29
CA LEU A 31 -2.25 2.01 -4.86
C LEU A 31 -3.22 2.34 -3.73
N SER A 32 -3.50 3.63 -3.57
CA SER A 32 -4.57 4.14 -2.72
C SER A 32 -5.76 4.55 -3.58
N ILE A 33 -6.97 4.22 -3.13
CA ILE A 33 -8.21 4.61 -3.81
C ILE A 33 -8.95 5.59 -2.90
N ASP A 34 -9.09 6.84 -3.34
CA ASP A 34 -9.98 7.82 -2.71
C ASP A 34 -11.42 7.57 -3.19
N TYR A 35 -12.24 6.97 -2.34
CA TYR A 35 -13.68 6.76 -2.59
C TYR A 35 -14.56 7.67 -1.71
N GLY A 36 -14.02 8.80 -1.20
CA GLY A 36 -14.75 9.72 -0.34
C GLY A 36 -14.76 9.32 1.14
N GLN A 37 -13.66 8.70 1.61
CA GLN A 37 -13.50 8.30 3.01
C GLN A 37 -13.64 9.51 3.95
N ARG A 38 -14.32 9.33 5.09
CA ARG A 38 -14.55 10.40 6.08
C ARG A 38 -13.27 10.94 6.72
N HIS A 39 -12.26 10.09 6.92
CA HIS A 39 -10.98 10.47 7.51
C HIS A 39 -9.92 10.62 6.42
N ARG A 40 -9.87 11.80 5.78
CA ARG A 40 -8.87 12.14 4.75
C ARG A 40 -7.44 12.37 5.29
N ILE A 41 -7.25 12.37 6.61
CA ILE A 41 -5.97 12.70 7.26
C ILE A 41 -4.98 11.51 7.22
N GLU A 42 -5.46 10.30 6.92
CA GLU A 42 -4.64 9.06 6.95
C GLU A 42 -4.06 8.65 5.59
N LEU A 43 -4.36 9.37 4.50
CA LEU A 43 -3.76 9.16 3.17
C LEU A 43 -2.64 10.17 2.88
#